data_AF-A0A7J9R7T6-F1
#
_entry.id   AF-A0A7J9R7T6-F1
#
_cell.length_a   1.000
_cell.length_b   1.000
_cell.length_c   1.000
_cell.angle_alpha   90.00
_cell.angle_beta   90.00
_cell.angle_gamma   90.00
#
_symmetry.space_group_name_H-M   'P 1'
#
loop_
_entity.id
_entity.type
_entity.pdbx_description
1 polymer ?
#
loop_
_entity_poly.entity_id
_entity_poly.type
_entity_poly.pdbx_seq_one_letter_code
_entity_poly.pdbx_strand_id
1 'polypeptide(L)'
;MRLGIKSPNEFIQILNSKNEEIQKSFLKKIQEITKPISIKVMLGDATVTEQKTFDPELVKQYYENIMKKLTGWTLQEVSISNNEDLRRIFTKFEIQEDNYLISGHLSLQYHVLLFYKPDQRVVESQKELAKIIDVTKNKEQEMSDNNDQLVLDKLKEKGYKDFDHQKLFEIFFENDKLREQIVKEIEENSETDFQELQKRKSDLVAELDNLLVETYQTSSVLIDDAKLVTGEEGCLCTLDIEFVKDGIKEGLFDPRKISDSTKAKIEKRIVEILENL
;
A
#
# COMPACT_ATOMS: atom_id res chain seq x y z
N MET A 1 9.73 -7.45 -25.95
CA MET A 1 8.53 -8.01 -26.60
C MET A 1 7.71 -8.73 -25.55
N ARG A 2 6.48 -8.25 -25.32
CA ARG A 2 5.53 -8.89 -24.40
C ARG A 2 4.93 -10.14 -25.04
N LEU A 3 4.92 -11.26 -24.31
CA LEU A 3 4.21 -12.47 -24.72
C LEU A 3 2.69 -12.26 -24.62
N GLY A 4 1.94 -12.86 -25.54
CA GLY A 4 0.50 -12.67 -25.72
C GLY A 4 0.12 -11.74 -26.87
N ILE A 5 1.08 -11.08 -27.52
CA ILE A 5 0.83 -10.27 -28.73
C ILE A 5 0.69 -11.19 -29.95
N LYS A 6 -0.33 -10.96 -30.78
CA LYS A 6 -0.53 -11.70 -32.04
C LYS A 6 0.71 -11.61 -32.92
N SER A 7 1.21 -12.76 -33.37
CA SER A 7 2.40 -12.85 -34.22
C SER A 7 2.23 -13.92 -35.29
N PRO A 8 2.67 -13.68 -36.53
CA PRO A 8 2.70 -14.72 -37.58
C PRO A 8 3.87 -15.69 -37.41
N ASN A 9 4.80 -15.44 -36.48
CA ASN A 9 5.97 -16.29 -36.26
C ASN A 9 5.59 -17.52 -35.40
N GLU A 10 5.88 -18.72 -35.91
CA GLU A 10 5.56 -20.00 -35.26
C GLU A 10 6.16 -20.14 -33.85
N PHE A 11 7.42 -19.76 -33.66
CA PHE A 11 8.05 -19.80 -32.35
C PHE A 11 7.34 -18.88 -31.34
N ILE A 12 6.96 -17.66 -31.75
CA ILE A 12 6.19 -16.76 -30.89
C ILE A 12 4.79 -17.30 -30.61
N GLN A 13 4.14 -17.99 -31.55
CA GLN A 13 2.85 -18.63 -31.31
C GLN A 13 2.95 -19.72 -30.24
N ILE A 14 4.01 -20.54 -30.26
CA ILE A 14 4.29 -21.54 -29.23
C ILE A 14 4.46 -20.88 -27.86
N LEU A 15 5.27 -19.83 -27.78
CA LEU A 15 5.49 -19.10 -26.53
C LEU A 15 4.20 -18.44 -26.01
N ASN A 16 3.38 -17.89 -26.89
CA ASN A 16 2.09 -17.29 -26.54
C ASN A 16 1.12 -18.34 -25.97
N SER A 17 1.06 -19.54 -26.56
CA SER A 17 0.24 -20.64 -26.04
C SER A 17 0.64 -21.00 -24.61
N LYS A 18 1.94 -21.14 -24.35
CA LYS A 18 2.45 -21.42 -23.00
C LYS A 18 2.19 -20.27 -22.04
N ASN A 19 2.34 -19.02 -22.50
CA ASN A 19 2.01 -17.85 -21.70
C ASN A 19 0.53 -17.81 -21.29
N GLU A 20 -0.39 -18.22 -22.18
CA GLU A 20 -1.81 -18.36 -21.81
C GLU A 20 -2.04 -19.43 -20.74
N GLU A 21 -1.32 -20.55 -20.80
CA GLU A 21 -1.38 -21.60 -19.76
C GLU A 21 -0.85 -21.09 -18.41
N ILE A 22 0.27 -20.37 -18.42
CA ILE A 22 0.86 -19.71 -17.25
C ILE A 22 -0.15 -18.74 -16.62
N GLN A 23 -0.72 -17.84 -17.43
CA GLN A 23 -1.71 -16.87 -16.96
C GLN A 23 -2.96 -17.55 -16.38
N LYS A 24 -3.44 -18.64 -16.98
CA LYS A 24 -4.57 -19.42 -16.46
C LYS A 24 -4.22 -20.11 -15.15
N SER A 25 -3.04 -20.74 -15.04
CA SER A 25 -2.59 -21.41 -13.82
C SER A 25 -2.45 -20.41 -12.66
N PHE A 26 -1.75 -19.31 -12.92
CA PHE A 26 -1.59 -18.21 -11.98
C PHE A 26 -2.93 -17.64 -11.50
N LEU A 27 -3.83 -17.30 -12.43
CA LEU A 27 -5.15 -16.76 -12.10
C LEU A 27 -5.95 -17.73 -11.22
N LYS A 28 -5.95 -19.02 -11.57
CA LYS A 28 -6.63 -20.05 -10.79
C LYS A 28 -6.06 -20.14 -9.38
N LYS A 29 -4.73 -20.05 -9.22
CA LYS A 29 -4.11 -20.12 -7.91
C LYS A 29 -4.39 -18.88 -7.07
N ILE A 30 -4.36 -17.70 -7.68
CA ILE A 30 -4.78 -16.44 -7.03
C ILE A 30 -6.23 -16.55 -6.55
N GLN A 31 -7.17 -16.99 -7.40
CA GLN A 31 -8.58 -17.19 -7.02
C GLN A 31 -8.76 -18.13 -5.82
N GLU A 32 -7.92 -19.17 -5.72
CA GLU A 32 -7.95 -20.12 -4.60
C GLU A 32 -7.48 -19.47 -3.30
N ILE A 33 -6.33 -18.80 -3.32
CA ILE A 33 -5.69 -18.24 -2.10
C ILE A 33 -6.30 -16.91 -1.67
N THR A 34 -6.94 -16.17 -2.57
CA THR A 34 -7.69 -14.95 -2.26
C THR A 34 -9.19 -15.22 -2.07
N LYS A 35 -9.57 -16.48 -1.83
CA LYS A 35 -10.97 -16.83 -1.59
C LYS A 35 -11.47 -16.10 -0.34
N PRO A 36 -12.58 -15.34 -0.43
CA PRO A 36 -13.04 -14.51 0.67
C PRO A 36 -13.52 -15.36 1.85
N ILE A 37 -13.05 -15.02 3.03
CA ILE A 37 -13.54 -15.50 4.32
C ILE A 37 -14.34 -14.37 5.00
N SER A 38 -15.40 -14.75 5.71
CA SER A 38 -16.17 -13.78 6.51
C SER A 38 -15.54 -13.61 7.88
N ILE A 39 -15.31 -12.37 8.28
CA ILE A 39 -14.89 -12.01 9.64
C ILE A 39 -15.89 -11.02 10.24
N LYS A 40 -16.05 -11.07 11.56
CA LYS A 40 -16.83 -10.07 12.28
C LYS A 40 -15.95 -8.85 12.55
N VAL A 41 -16.50 -7.67 12.26
CA VAL A 41 -15.86 -6.38 12.53
C VAL A 41 -16.87 -5.43 13.14
N MET A 42 -16.38 -4.35 13.74
CA MET A 42 -17.19 -3.30 14.34
C MET A 42 -17.02 -1.99 13.56
N LEU A 43 -18.14 -1.33 13.26
CA LEU A 43 -18.19 -0.01 12.66
C LEU A 43 -17.94 1.08 13.72
N GLY A 44 -17.71 2.33 13.27
CA GLY A 44 -17.48 3.46 14.17
C GLY A 44 -18.65 3.78 15.13
N ASP A 45 -19.86 3.32 14.82
CA ASP A 45 -21.07 3.47 15.63
C ASP A 45 -21.32 2.30 16.60
N ALA A 46 -20.31 1.42 16.78
CA ALA A 46 -20.36 0.19 17.56
C ALA A 46 -21.26 -0.93 16.98
N THR A 47 -21.76 -0.80 15.75
CA THR A 47 -22.50 -1.88 15.09
C THR A 47 -21.53 -3.00 14.69
N VAL A 48 -21.83 -4.23 15.11
CA VAL A 48 -21.08 -5.42 14.66
C VAL A 48 -21.67 -5.91 13.33
N THR A 49 -20.81 -6.06 12.32
CA THR A 49 -21.17 -6.56 10.99
C THR A 49 -20.18 -7.63 10.51
N GLU A 50 -20.50 -8.30 9.42
CA GLU A 50 -19.59 -9.24 8.76
C GLU A 50 -18.98 -8.59 7.51
N GLN A 51 -17.65 -8.69 7.39
CA GLN A 51 -16.91 -8.27 6.21
C GLN A 51 -16.22 -9.46 5.56
N LYS A 52 -16.11 -9.42 4.23
CA LYS A 52 -15.31 -10.38 3.47
C LYS A 52 -13.89 -9.88 3.37
N THR A 53 -12.94 -10.76 3.64
CA THR A 53 -11.51 -10.50 3.53
C THR A 53 -10.77 -11.71 2.98
N PHE A 54 -9.51 -11.57 2.59
CA PHE A 54 -8.60 -12.68 2.33
C PHE A 54 -7.30 -12.50 3.12
N ASP A 55 -6.41 -13.50 3.10
CA ASP A 55 -5.11 -13.41 3.76
C ASP A 55 -4.01 -13.04 2.74
N PRO A 56 -3.47 -11.80 2.77
CA PRO A 56 -2.39 -11.38 1.86
C PRO A 56 -1.09 -12.17 2.08
N GLU A 57 -0.86 -12.75 3.27
CA GLU A 57 0.35 -13.54 3.53
C GLU A 57 0.37 -14.82 2.68
N LEU A 58 -0.79 -15.41 2.36
CA LEU A 58 -0.87 -16.57 1.47
C LEU A 58 -0.38 -16.24 0.06
N VAL A 59 -0.64 -15.02 -0.43
CA VAL A 59 -0.18 -14.54 -1.74
C VAL A 59 1.34 -14.33 -1.73
N LYS A 60 1.86 -13.71 -0.67
CA LYS A 60 3.30 -13.54 -0.48
C LYS A 60 4.02 -14.88 -0.42
N GLN A 61 3.54 -15.83 0.38
CA GLN A 61 4.09 -17.19 0.47
C GLN A 61 4.03 -17.91 -0.88
N TYR A 62 2.94 -17.76 -1.63
CA TYR A 62 2.83 -18.31 -2.97
C TYR A 62 3.95 -17.79 -3.89
N TYR A 63 4.17 -16.47 -3.90
CA TYR A 63 5.25 -15.87 -4.70
C TYR A 63 6.63 -16.33 -4.24
N GLU A 64 6.91 -16.31 -2.94
CA GLU A 64 8.18 -16.82 -2.39
C GLU A 64 8.45 -18.29 -2.78
N ASN A 65 7.40 -19.12 -2.81
CA ASN A 65 7.51 -20.53 -3.19
C ASN A 65 7.82 -20.72 -4.67
N ILE A 66 7.31 -19.86 -5.56
CA ILE A 66 7.71 -19.85 -6.98
C ILE A 66 9.20 -19.50 -7.08
N MET A 67 9.60 -18.42 -6.42
CA MET A 67 10.96 -17.87 -6.47
C MET A 67 12.01 -18.88 -5.98
N LYS A 68 11.69 -19.68 -4.95
CA LYS A 68 12.58 -20.74 -4.44
C LYS A 68 12.81 -21.88 -5.44
N LYS A 69 11.90 -22.10 -6.39
CA LYS A 69 11.97 -23.22 -7.35
C LYS A 69 12.63 -22.80 -8.68
N LEU A 70 12.59 -21.51 -9.02
CA LEU A 70 13.21 -20.96 -10.22
C LEU A 70 14.74 -20.95 -10.10
N THR A 71 15.41 -21.88 -10.79
CA THR A 71 16.86 -22.11 -10.61
C THR A 71 17.71 -21.33 -11.61
N GLY A 72 18.63 -20.51 -11.11
CA GLY A 72 19.53 -19.69 -11.94
C GLY A 72 18.91 -18.38 -12.42
N TRP A 73 17.72 -18.05 -11.95
CA TRP A 73 17.06 -16.78 -12.20
C TRP A 73 17.60 -15.70 -11.25
N THR A 74 17.64 -14.47 -11.74
CA THR A 74 17.80 -13.28 -10.90
C THR A 74 16.42 -12.91 -10.34
N LEU A 75 16.34 -12.76 -9.03
CA LEU A 75 15.09 -12.72 -8.29
C LEU A 75 14.98 -11.40 -7.53
N GLN A 76 13.88 -10.66 -7.71
CA GLN A 76 13.50 -9.57 -6.83
C GLN A 76 12.65 -10.13 -5.69
N GLU A 77 13.03 -9.84 -4.44
CA GLU A 77 12.24 -10.23 -3.27
C GLU A 77 10.78 -9.76 -3.37
N VAL A 78 9.88 -10.52 -2.76
CA VAL A 78 8.46 -10.17 -2.75
C VAL A 78 8.28 -8.86 -1.99
N SER A 79 7.77 -7.86 -2.69
CA SER A 79 7.64 -6.50 -2.21
C SER A 79 6.18 -6.14 -2.00
N ILE A 80 5.89 -5.34 -0.98
CA ILE A 80 4.55 -4.80 -0.69
C ILE A 80 4.59 -3.28 -0.80
N SER A 81 3.75 -2.71 -1.65
CA SER A 81 3.53 -1.26 -1.66
C SER A 81 2.57 -0.85 -0.55
N ASN A 82 2.81 0.30 0.07
CA ASN A 82 2.00 0.83 1.16
C ASN A 82 1.45 2.21 0.80
N ASN A 83 0.57 2.26 -0.20
CA ASN A 83 -0.07 3.50 -0.64
C ASN A 83 -1.49 3.58 -0.06
N GLU A 84 -1.60 4.11 1.16
CA GLU A 84 -2.87 4.30 1.88
C GLU A 84 -3.77 3.04 1.84
N ASP A 85 -4.87 3.13 1.09
CA ASP A 85 -5.92 2.12 0.95
C ASP A 85 -5.71 1.17 -0.24
N LEU A 86 -4.73 1.42 -1.13
CA LEU A 86 -4.41 0.57 -2.27
C LEU A 86 -3.02 -0.03 -2.11
N ARG A 87 -2.96 -1.35 -1.91
CA ARG A 87 -1.71 -2.08 -1.73
C ARG A 87 -1.48 -3.06 -2.86
N ARG A 88 -0.21 -3.43 -3.01
CA ARG A 88 0.26 -4.35 -4.05
C ARG A 88 1.31 -5.28 -3.51
N ILE A 89 1.09 -6.59 -3.64
CA ILE A 89 2.11 -7.61 -3.46
C ILE A 89 2.64 -7.96 -4.84
N PHE A 90 3.95 -7.85 -5.07
CA PHE A 90 4.53 -8.13 -6.37
C PHE A 90 5.95 -8.69 -6.28
N THR A 91 6.37 -9.36 -7.35
CA THR A 91 7.74 -9.82 -7.53
C THR A 91 8.10 -9.81 -9.01
N LYS A 92 9.39 -9.69 -9.28
CA LYS A 92 9.97 -9.77 -10.62
C LYS A 92 11.10 -10.78 -10.64
N PHE A 93 11.28 -11.43 -11.77
CA PHE A 93 12.37 -12.36 -11.98
C PHE A 93 12.86 -12.25 -13.41
N GLU A 94 14.15 -12.48 -13.63
CA GLU A 94 14.72 -12.46 -14.98
C GLU A 94 15.85 -13.49 -15.13
N ILE A 95 16.02 -14.00 -16.35
CA ILE A 95 17.12 -14.89 -16.71
C ILE A 95 17.58 -14.60 -18.13
N GLN A 96 18.88 -14.68 -18.34
CA GLN A 96 19.48 -14.47 -19.64
C GLN A 96 19.84 -15.82 -20.28
N GLU A 97 19.36 -16.03 -21.50
CA GLU A 97 19.73 -17.16 -22.36
C GLU A 97 20.36 -16.61 -23.64
N ASP A 98 21.66 -16.80 -23.78
CA ASP A 98 22.49 -16.18 -24.82
C ASP A 98 22.32 -14.65 -24.84
N ASN A 99 21.82 -14.06 -25.93
CA ASN A 99 21.57 -12.62 -26.07
C ASN A 99 20.11 -12.25 -25.79
N TYR A 100 19.34 -13.09 -25.09
CA TYR A 100 17.93 -12.82 -24.81
C TYR A 100 17.67 -12.86 -23.32
N LEU A 101 17.06 -11.80 -22.81
CA LEU A 101 16.57 -11.71 -21.44
C LEU A 101 15.10 -12.11 -21.42
N ILE A 102 14.76 -13.04 -20.54
CA ILE A 102 13.38 -13.43 -20.23
C ILE A 102 13.08 -12.84 -18.87
N SER A 103 12.01 -12.06 -18.75
CA SER A 103 11.60 -11.47 -17.48
C SER A 103 10.13 -11.72 -17.21
N GLY A 104 9.79 -11.95 -15.94
CA GLY A 104 8.42 -12.07 -15.49
C GLY A 104 8.08 -11.08 -14.38
N HIS A 105 6.82 -10.66 -14.35
CA HIS A 105 6.27 -9.80 -13.30
C HIS A 105 4.92 -10.38 -12.86
N LEU A 106 4.87 -10.76 -11.57
CA LEU A 106 3.68 -11.24 -10.88
C LEU A 106 3.25 -10.18 -9.88
N SER A 107 1.96 -9.86 -9.87
CA SER A 107 1.42 -8.87 -8.95
C SER A 107 -0.03 -9.17 -8.59
N LEU A 108 -0.42 -8.82 -7.36
CA LEU A 108 -1.79 -8.71 -6.89
C LEU A 108 -2.00 -7.32 -6.31
N GLN A 109 -3.02 -6.60 -6.78
CA GLN A 109 -3.42 -5.29 -6.31
C GLN A 109 -4.78 -5.39 -5.61
N TYR A 110 -4.85 -4.86 -4.39
CA TYR A 110 -5.98 -5.03 -3.48
C TYR A 110 -6.19 -3.78 -2.61
N HIS A 111 -7.44 -3.58 -2.18
CA HIS A 111 -7.80 -2.52 -1.25
C HIS A 111 -7.71 -2.97 0.21
N VAL A 112 -7.39 -2.02 1.09
CA VAL A 112 -7.36 -2.17 2.54
C VAL A 112 -8.44 -1.30 3.15
N LEU A 113 -9.34 -1.91 3.92
CA LEU A 113 -10.36 -1.21 4.67
C LEU A 113 -10.15 -1.43 6.18
N LEU A 114 -10.21 -0.33 6.93
CA LEU A 114 -10.04 -0.35 8.38
C LEU A 114 -11.39 -0.44 9.09
N PHE A 115 -11.47 -1.35 10.06
CA PHE A 115 -12.60 -1.50 10.97
C PHE A 115 -12.10 -1.66 12.40
N TYR A 116 -12.99 -1.58 13.38
CA TYR A 116 -12.64 -1.94 14.76
C TYR A 116 -12.82 -3.44 15.01
N LYS A 117 -12.04 -3.97 15.96
CA LYS A 117 -12.30 -5.29 16.56
C LYS A 117 -13.68 -5.27 17.22
N PRO A 118 -14.47 -6.35 17.13
CA PRO A 118 -15.69 -6.53 17.93
C PRO A 118 -15.39 -6.68 19.43
N ASP A 119 -14.91 -5.60 20.04
CA ASP A 119 -14.41 -5.55 21.40
C ASP A 119 -15.17 -4.46 22.18
N GLN A 120 -15.62 -4.81 23.38
CA GLN A 120 -16.32 -3.89 24.28
C GLN A 120 -15.47 -2.64 24.59
N ARG A 121 -14.14 -2.80 24.61
CA ARG A 121 -13.21 -1.70 24.88
C ARG A 121 -13.28 -0.58 23.85
N VAL A 122 -13.62 -0.90 22.60
CA VAL A 122 -13.87 0.11 21.55
C VAL A 122 -15.05 0.99 21.97
N VAL A 123 -16.16 0.38 22.38
CA VAL A 123 -17.39 1.08 22.78
C VAL A 123 -17.16 1.94 24.02
N GLU A 124 -16.44 1.42 25.01
CA GLU A 124 -16.08 2.15 26.22
C GLU A 124 -15.21 3.36 25.89
N SER A 125 -14.17 3.17 25.08
CA SER A 125 -13.23 4.22 24.69
C SER A 125 -13.92 5.31 23.88
N GLN A 126 -14.81 4.95 22.95
CA GLN A 126 -15.62 5.91 22.19
C GLN A 126 -16.58 6.71 23.09
N LYS A 127 -17.23 6.05 24.06
CA LYS A 127 -18.12 6.73 25.02
C LYS A 127 -17.36 7.69 25.94
N GLU A 128 -16.19 7.28 26.40
CA GLU A 128 -15.33 8.11 27.22
C GLU A 128 -14.82 9.32 26.42
N LEU A 129 -14.32 9.08 25.20
CA LEU A 129 -13.87 10.11 24.28
C LEU A 129 -14.98 11.12 23.97
N ALA A 130 -16.21 10.65 23.70
CA ALA A 130 -17.35 11.53 23.46
C ALA A 130 -17.69 12.42 24.67
N LYS A 131 -17.61 11.89 25.90
CA LYS A 131 -17.80 12.69 27.12
C LYS A 131 -16.70 13.73 27.30
N ILE A 132 -15.44 13.36 27.05
CA ILE A 132 -14.32 14.29 27.13
C ILE A 132 -14.55 15.42 26.13
N ILE A 133 -14.84 15.10 24.86
CA ILE A 133 -15.12 16.09 23.82
C ILE A 133 -16.28 17.01 24.23
N ASP A 134 -17.37 16.48 24.77
CA ASP A 134 -18.52 17.30 25.19
C ASP A 134 -18.18 18.27 26.33
N VAL A 135 -17.41 17.80 27.33
CA VAL A 135 -16.98 18.60 28.49
C VAL A 135 -15.89 19.60 28.11
N THR A 136 -14.99 19.25 27.18
CA THR A 136 -13.90 20.12 26.74
C THR A 136 -14.34 21.09 25.65
N LYS A 137 -15.46 20.85 24.95
CA LYS A 137 -15.90 21.63 23.78
C LYS A 137 -15.88 23.14 24.00
N ASN A 138 -16.49 23.61 25.09
CA ASN A 138 -16.56 25.04 25.39
C ASN A 138 -15.20 25.61 25.75
N LYS A 139 -14.39 24.88 26.53
CA LYS A 139 -13.02 25.30 26.88
C LYS A 139 -12.08 25.26 25.67
N GLU A 140 -12.22 24.28 24.77
CA GLU A 140 -11.49 24.20 23.51
C GLU A 140 -11.88 25.37 22.59
N GLN A 141 -13.15 25.73 22.54
CA GLN A 141 -13.64 26.89 21.78
C GLN A 141 -13.16 28.21 22.38
N GLU A 142 -13.26 28.38 23.71
CA GLU A 142 -12.70 29.54 24.43
C GLU A 142 -11.17 29.62 24.28
N MET A 143 -10.47 28.49 24.33
CA MET A 143 -9.03 28.42 24.08
C MET A 143 -8.70 28.74 22.62
N SER A 144 -9.49 28.31 21.64
CA SER A 144 -9.28 28.66 20.23
C SER A 144 -9.51 30.14 19.96
N ASP A 145 -10.58 30.70 20.50
CA ASP A 145 -10.96 32.11 20.33
C ASP A 145 -10.00 33.03 21.11
N ASN A 146 -9.55 32.61 22.31
CA ASN A 146 -8.56 33.34 23.09
C ASN A 146 -7.13 33.09 22.63
N ASN A 147 -6.80 31.96 21.99
CA ASN A 147 -5.44 31.63 21.56
C ASN A 147 -4.89 32.63 20.57
N ASP A 148 -5.68 33.14 19.63
CA ASP A 148 -5.20 34.15 18.71
C ASP A 148 -4.73 35.40 19.47
N GLN A 149 -5.50 35.83 20.48
CA GLN A 149 -5.12 36.95 21.32
C GLN A 149 -3.97 36.60 22.28
N LEU A 150 -3.95 35.39 22.85
CA LEU A 150 -2.91 34.91 23.77
C LEU A 150 -1.57 34.71 23.06
N VAL A 151 -1.58 34.20 21.82
CA VAL A 151 -0.41 34.08 20.94
C VAL A 151 0.12 35.47 20.62
N LEU A 152 -0.75 36.41 20.23
CA LEU A 152 -0.37 37.80 19.98
C LEU A 152 0.22 38.46 21.24
N ASP A 153 -0.39 38.24 22.41
CA ASP A 153 0.09 38.80 23.68
C ASP A 153 1.42 38.17 24.11
N LYS A 154 1.61 36.86 23.94
CA LYS A 154 2.89 36.16 24.19
C LYS A 154 4.00 36.58 23.23
N LEU A 155 3.69 36.81 21.96
CA LEU A 155 4.65 37.38 20.99
C LEU A 155 5.05 38.80 21.40
N LYS A 156 4.08 39.63 21.82
CA LYS A 156 4.36 40.97 22.36
C LYS A 156 5.19 40.91 23.65
N GLU A 157 4.93 39.98 24.56
CA GLU A 157 5.74 39.75 25.76
C GLU A 157 7.18 39.35 25.43
N LYS A 158 7.39 38.51 24.41
CA LYS A 158 8.72 38.05 23.95
C LYS A 158 9.48 39.08 23.10
N GLY A 159 8.94 40.30 22.94
CA GLY A 159 9.65 41.43 22.34
C GLY A 159 9.13 41.90 20.98
N TYR A 160 8.07 41.30 20.44
CA TYR A 160 7.50 41.67 19.13
C TYR A 160 6.41 42.77 19.25
N LYS A 161 6.58 43.74 20.15
CA LYS A 161 5.53 44.71 20.53
C LYS A 161 5.08 45.66 19.42
N ASP A 162 5.97 45.93 18.47
CA ASP A 162 5.77 46.95 17.42
C ASP A 162 5.27 46.38 16.08
N PHE A 163 5.01 45.07 16.02
CA PHE A 163 4.52 44.42 14.81
C PHE A 163 2.98 44.40 14.78
N ASP A 164 2.42 44.54 13.58
CA ASP A 164 0.98 44.36 13.37
C ASP A 164 0.57 42.89 13.46
N HIS A 165 -0.73 42.63 13.58
CA HIS A 165 -1.23 41.26 13.78
C HIS A 165 -0.84 40.32 12.64
N GLN A 166 -0.82 40.81 11.39
CA GLN A 166 -0.47 40.00 10.24
C GLN A 166 0.99 39.53 10.30
N LYS A 167 1.91 40.44 10.61
CA LYS A 167 3.33 40.14 10.73
C LYS A 167 3.67 39.29 11.94
N LEU A 168 2.89 39.41 13.03
CA LEU A 168 3.01 38.55 14.20
C LEU A 168 2.63 37.09 13.89
N PHE A 169 1.56 36.86 13.13
CA PHE A 169 1.21 35.52 12.68
C PHE A 169 2.23 34.94 11.70
N GLU A 170 2.76 35.74 10.76
CA GLU A 170 3.85 35.29 9.88
C GLU A 170 5.06 34.79 10.70
N ILE A 171 5.51 35.56 11.69
CA ILE A 171 6.62 35.17 12.59
C ILE A 171 6.29 33.89 13.39
N PHE A 172 5.05 33.73 13.83
CA PHE A 172 4.59 32.55 14.57
C PHE A 172 4.58 31.29 13.71
N PHE A 173 4.10 31.39 12.47
CA PHE A 173 4.01 30.23 11.58
C PHE A 173 5.35 29.86 10.93
N GLU A 174 6.23 30.82 10.67
CA GLU A 174 7.55 30.57 10.06
C GLU A 174 8.59 30.01 11.03
N ASN A 175 8.37 30.14 12.35
CA ASN A 175 9.33 29.72 13.36
C ASN A 175 8.78 28.57 14.22
N ASP A 176 9.02 27.33 13.78
CA ASP A 176 8.56 26.10 14.44
C ASP A 176 8.95 26.03 15.93
N LYS A 177 10.17 26.47 16.29
CA LYS A 177 10.63 26.48 17.70
C LYS A 177 9.86 27.49 18.55
N LEU A 178 9.58 28.67 18.00
CA LEU A 178 8.81 29.70 18.69
C LEU A 178 7.35 29.25 18.85
N ARG A 179 6.79 28.61 17.82
CA ARG A 179 5.44 28.03 17.83
C ARG A 179 5.31 26.96 18.92
N GLU A 180 6.20 25.98 18.95
CA GLU A 180 6.21 24.93 19.98
C GLU A 180 6.34 25.50 21.39
N GLN A 181 7.20 26.51 21.60
CA GLN A 181 7.36 27.15 22.91
C GLN A 181 6.10 27.90 23.36
N ILE A 182 5.49 28.68 22.47
CA ILE A 182 4.29 29.45 22.79
C ILE A 182 3.10 28.51 23.04
N VAL A 183 2.90 27.50 22.19
CA VAL A 183 1.84 26.49 22.39
C VAL A 183 2.02 25.78 23.73
N LYS A 184 3.24 25.37 24.06
CA LYS A 184 3.54 24.70 25.33
C LYS A 184 3.31 25.62 26.55
N GLU A 185 3.71 26.88 26.49
CA GLU A 185 3.44 27.85 27.57
C GLU A 185 1.94 28.13 27.74
N ILE A 186 1.17 28.14 26.65
CA ILE A 186 -0.28 28.30 26.67
C ILE A 186 -0.94 27.06 27.29
N GLU A 187 -0.52 25.86 26.87
CA GLU A 187 -0.99 24.59 27.42
C GLU A 187 -0.68 24.50 28.93
N GLU A 188 0.54 24.85 29.36
CA GLU A 188 0.98 24.87 30.76
C GLU A 188 0.18 25.82 31.67
N ASN A 189 -0.42 26.88 31.10
CA ASN A 189 -1.27 27.84 31.82
C ASN A 189 -2.76 27.47 31.85
N SER A 190 -3.16 26.37 31.22
CA SER A 190 -4.53 25.86 31.33
C SER A 190 -4.76 25.12 32.66
N GLU A 191 -6.01 25.03 33.12
CA GLU A 191 -6.35 24.33 34.36
C GLU A 191 -5.90 22.87 34.32
N THR A 192 -5.30 22.37 35.41
CA THR A 192 -4.75 20.99 35.51
C THR A 192 -5.74 19.92 35.04
N ASP A 193 -7.02 20.07 35.39
CA ASP A 193 -8.10 19.15 34.98
C ASP A 193 -8.28 19.11 33.45
N PHE A 194 -8.09 20.22 32.75
CA PHE A 194 -8.19 20.28 31.29
C PHE A 194 -7.00 19.59 30.60
N GLN A 195 -5.79 19.77 31.12
CA GLN A 195 -4.59 19.07 30.61
C GLN A 195 -4.73 17.55 30.78
N GLU A 196 -5.23 17.09 31.93
CA GLU A 196 -5.47 15.66 32.17
C GLU A 196 -6.50 15.09 31.18
N LEU A 197 -7.57 15.84 30.89
CA LEU A 197 -8.57 15.45 29.89
C LEU A 197 -8.00 15.40 28.47
N GLN A 198 -7.15 16.35 28.07
CA GLN A 198 -6.49 16.33 26.76
C GLN A 198 -5.52 15.14 26.62
N LYS A 199 -4.73 14.88 27.67
CA LYS A 199 -3.87 13.69 27.70
C LYS A 199 -4.70 12.41 27.57
N ARG A 200 -5.78 12.30 28.34
CA ARG A 200 -6.67 11.13 28.28
C ARG A 200 -7.33 10.97 26.91
N LYS A 201 -7.71 12.07 26.24
CA LYS A 201 -8.20 12.09 24.85
C LYS A 201 -7.18 11.49 23.89
N SER A 202 -5.92 11.91 23.95
CA SER A 202 -4.84 11.34 23.13
C SER A 202 -4.61 9.87 23.41
N ASP A 203 -4.59 9.46 24.68
CA ASP A 203 -4.44 8.05 25.08
C ASP A 203 -5.57 7.18 24.52
N LEU A 204 -6.82 7.67 24.55
CA LEU A 204 -7.98 6.97 24.00
C LEU A 204 -7.94 6.84 22.47
N VAL A 205 -7.46 7.85 21.76
CA VAL A 205 -7.28 7.78 20.30
C VAL A 205 -6.23 6.72 19.95
N ALA A 206 -5.08 6.73 20.63
CA ALA A 206 -4.06 5.71 20.44
C ALA A 206 -4.56 4.31 20.80
N GLU A 207 -5.39 4.18 21.83
CA GLU A 207 -6.03 2.91 22.18
C GLU A 207 -6.98 2.42 21.09
N LEU A 208 -7.81 3.31 20.54
CA LEU A 208 -8.70 2.99 19.42
C LEU A 208 -7.91 2.56 18.17
N ASP A 209 -6.80 3.22 17.85
CA ASP A 209 -5.93 2.84 16.72
C ASP A 209 -5.38 1.41 16.87
N ASN A 210 -5.00 1.01 18.09
CA ASN A 210 -4.56 -0.36 18.39
C ASN A 210 -5.68 -1.42 18.29
N LEU A 211 -6.93 -0.97 18.32
CA LEU A 211 -8.12 -1.80 18.18
C LEU A 211 -8.62 -1.87 16.73
N LEU A 212 -7.95 -1.21 15.78
CA LEU A 212 -8.23 -1.37 14.37
C LEU A 212 -7.80 -2.76 13.86
N VAL A 213 -8.52 -3.22 12.85
CA VAL A 213 -8.24 -4.40 12.04
C VAL A 213 -8.37 -4.04 10.58
N GLU A 214 -7.43 -4.55 9.78
CA GLU A 214 -7.47 -4.44 8.33
C GLU A 214 -8.28 -5.59 7.74
N THR A 215 -9.09 -5.25 6.75
CA THR A 215 -9.73 -6.20 5.84
C THR A 215 -9.25 -5.91 4.44
N TYR A 216 -9.14 -6.96 3.63
CA TYR A 216 -8.50 -6.91 2.32
C TYR A 216 -9.49 -7.31 1.24
N GLN A 217 -9.61 -6.49 0.20
CA GLN A 217 -10.53 -6.70 -0.91
C GLN A 217 -9.79 -6.71 -2.23
N THR A 218 -10.11 -7.66 -3.10
CA THR A 218 -9.55 -7.73 -4.43
C THR A 218 -10.54 -8.39 -5.36
N SER A 219 -10.43 -8.06 -6.65
CA SER A 219 -10.97 -8.89 -7.70
C SER A 219 -9.90 -9.90 -8.15
N SER A 220 -10.28 -11.17 -8.31
CA SER A 220 -9.37 -12.22 -8.78
C SER A 220 -9.50 -12.37 -10.30
N VAL A 221 -9.17 -11.29 -11.02
CA VAL A 221 -9.16 -11.22 -12.49
C VAL A 221 -7.78 -10.80 -12.99
N LEU A 222 -7.43 -11.21 -14.21
CA LEU A 222 -6.22 -10.72 -14.86
C LEU A 222 -6.44 -9.27 -15.33
N ILE A 223 -5.51 -8.40 -14.98
CA ILE A 223 -5.44 -7.01 -15.44
C ILE A 223 -4.15 -6.80 -16.24
N ASP A 224 -4.11 -5.72 -17.01
CA ASP A 224 -2.91 -5.29 -17.74
C ASP A 224 -2.15 -4.20 -16.97
N ASP A 225 -0.99 -3.78 -17.50
CA ASP A 225 -0.17 -2.75 -16.86
C ASP A 225 -0.89 -1.41 -16.75
N ALA A 226 -1.75 -1.04 -17.71
CA ALA A 226 -2.47 0.22 -17.67
C ALA A 226 -3.47 0.24 -16.51
N LYS A 227 -4.25 -0.83 -16.38
CA LYS A 227 -5.19 -1.05 -15.26
C LYS A 227 -4.48 -1.10 -13.91
N LEU A 228 -3.32 -1.76 -13.86
CA LEU A 228 -2.50 -1.81 -12.66
C LEU A 228 -2.05 -0.40 -12.23
N VAL A 229 -1.66 0.46 -13.18
CA VAL A 229 -1.25 1.85 -12.92
C VAL A 229 -2.44 2.73 -12.51
N THR A 230 -3.63 2.53 -13.08
CA THR A 230 -4.83 3.31 -12.74
C THR A 230 -5.49 2.90 -11.43
N GLY A 231 -4.93 1.93 -10.71
CA GLY A 231 -5.43 1.51 -9.40
C GLY A 231 -6.54 0.47 -9.44
N GLU A 232 -6.77 -0.20 -10.59
CA GLU A 232 -7.78 -1.26 -10.65
C GLU A 232 -7.35 -2.48 -9.82
N GLU A 233 -8.27 -3.03 -9.02
CA GLU A 233 -8.04 -4.30 -8.33
C GLU A 233 -7.87 -5.45 -9.31
N GLY A 234 -6.95 -6.36 -9.03
CA GLY A 234 -6.69 -7.48 -9.92
C GLY A 234 -5.30 -8.06 -9.76
N CYS A 235 -5.02 -9.07 -10.57
CA CYS A 235 -3.70 -9.69 -10.64
C CYS A 235 -3.06 -9.52 -12.02
N LEU A 236 -1.75 -9.31 -12.05
CA LEU A 236 -0.95 -9.18 -13.26
C LEU A 236 0.00 -10.38 -13.34
N CYS A 237 0.04 -11.02 -14.50
CA CYS A 237 1.06 -12.02 -14.82
C CYS A 237 1.55 -11.75 -16.23
N THR A 238 2.78 -11.26 -16.33
CA THR A 238 3.36 -10.80 -17.59
C THR A 238 4.74 -11.39 -17.79
N LEU A 239 5.02 -11.80 -19.02
CA LEU A 239 6.29 -12.34 -19.45
C LEU A 239 6.79 -11.55 -20.66
N ASP A 240 8.01 -11.07 -20.57
CA ASP A 240 8.69 -10.30 -21.59
C ASP A 240 9.95 -11.03 -22.05
N ILE A 241 10.24 -10.92 -23.35
CA ILE A 241 11.51 -11.32 -23.94
C ILE A 241 12.14 -10.08 -24.55
N GLU A 242 13.40 -9.82 -24.24
CA GLU A 242 14.16 -8.68 -24.75
C GLU A 242 15.48 -9.17 -25.36
N PHE A 243 15.90 -8.57 -26.47
CA PHE A 243 17.23 -8.83 -27.03
C PHE A 243 18.25 -7.93 -26.32
N VAL A 244 19.37 -8.49 -25.90
CA VAL A 244 20.42 -7.79 -25.18
C VAL A 244 21.66 -7.68 -26.07
N LYS A 245 22.10 -6.45 -26.31
CA LYS A 245 23.34 -6.17 -27.05
C LYS A 245 24.07 -5.01 -26.39
N ASP A 246 25.35 -5.22 -26.06
CA ASP A 246 26.22 -4.21 -25.43
C ASP A 246 25.60 -3.59 -24.14
N GLY A 247 24.84 -4.39 -23.39
CA GLY A 247 24.12 -3.96 -22.17
C GLY A 247 22.80 -3.22 -22.43
N ILE A 248 22.43 -2.98 -23.68
CA ILE A 248 21.17 -2.34 -24.08
C ILE A 248 20.11 -3.43 -24.27
N LYS A 249 18.95 -3.25 -23.61
CA LYS A 249 17.76 -4.10 -23.75
C LYS A 249 16.87 -3.56 -24.86
N GLU A 250 16.57 -4.39 -25.86
CA GLU A 250 15.72 -4.06 -27.00
C GLU A 250 14.47 -4.95 -27.01
N GLY A 251 13.31 -4.31 -26.84
CA GLY A 251 12.02 -5.01 -26.88
C GLY A 251 11.57 -5.42 -28.29
N LEU A 252 12.20 -4.88 -29.34
CA LEU A 252 11.88 -5.13 -30.75
C LEU A 252 13.02 -5.92 -31.40
N PHE A 253 12.79 -7.18 -31.74
CA PHE A 253 13.74 -8.01 -32.47
C PHE A 253 13.00 -8.92 -33.46
N ASP A 254 13.72 -9.46 -34.44
CA ASP A 254 13.17 -10.43 -35.39
C ASP A 254 13.31 -11.85 -34.84
N PRO A 255 12.22 -12.54 -34.47
CA PRO A 255 12.29 -13.89 -33.90
C PRO A 255 12.89 -14.93 -34.87
N ARG A 256 12.93 -14.63 -36.18
CA ARG A 256 13.56 -15.50 -37.19
C ARG A 256 15.08 -15.52 -37.10
N LYS A 257 15.69 -14.53 -36.43
CA LYS A 257 17.13 -14.44 -36.20
C LYS A 257 17.59 -15.20 -34.96
N ILE A 258 16.66 -15.74 -34.16
CA ILE A 258 16.97 -16.55 -32.98
C ILE A 258 17.45 -17.92 -33.46
N SER A 259 18.61 -18.38 -32.96
CA SER A 259 19.10 -19.73 -33.26
C SER A 259 18.17 -20.79 -32.65
N ASP A 260 18.07 -21.97 -33.26
CA ASP A 260 17.19 -23.04 -32.75
C ASP A 260 17.63 -23.53 -31.37
N SER A 261 18.93 -23.53 -31.07
CA SER A 261 19.43 -23.80 -29.71
C SER A 261 18.95 -22.77 -28.69
N THR A 262 18.92 -21.49 -29.06
CA THR A 262 18.44 -20.42 -28.16
C THR A 262 16.92 -20.48 -27.99
N LYS A 263 16.16 -20.80 -29.06
CA LYS A 263 14.72 -21.04 -28.98
C LYS A 263 14.39 -22.16 -27.99
N ALA A 264 15.10 -23.27 -28.06
CA ALA A 264 14.91 -24.41 -27.15
C ALA A 264 15.21 -24.04 -25.68
N LYS A 265 16.25 -23.22 -25.43
CA LYS A 265 16.55 -22.72 -24.08
C LYS A 265 15.44 -21.80 -23.56
N ILE A 266 14.98 -20.84 -24.37
CA ILE A 266 13.90 -19.93 -24.01
C ILE A 266 12.63 -20.73 -23.70
N GLU A 267 12.26 -21.66 -24.58
CA GLU A 267 11.07 -22.49 -24.38
C GLU A 267 11.16 -23.28 -23.07
N LYS A 268 12.32 -23.87 -22.77
CA LYS A 268 12.57 -24.58 -21.51
C LYS A 268 12.36 -23.68 -20.29
N ARG A 269 12.81 -22.41 -20.33
CA ARG A 269 12.60 -21.44 -19.25
C ARG A 269 11.14 -21.06 -19.06
N ILE A 270 10.39 -20.92 -20.15
CA ILE A 270 8.95 -20.66 -20.06
C ILE A 270 8.20 -21.86 -19.48
N VAL A 271 8.60 -23.09 -19.85
CA VAL A 271 8.05 -24.32 -19.25
C VAL A 271 8.39 -24.43 -17.76
N GLU A 272 9.63 -24.08 -17.37
CA GLU A 272 10.04 -24.03 -15.97
C GLU A 272 9.12 -23.11 -15.14
N ILE A 273 8.71 -21.95 -15.67
CA ILE A 273 7.74 -21.08 -14.97
C ILE A 273 6.40 -21.80 -14.80
N LEU A 274 5.88 -22.40 -15.88
CA LEU A 274 4.58 -23.08 -15.86
C LEU A 274 4.52 -24.23 -14.86
N GLU A 275 5.58 -25.04 -14.77
CA GLU A 275 5.67 -26.19 -13.86
C GLU A 275 5.74 -25.78 -12.38
N ASN A 276 6.07 -24.52 -12.09
CA ASN A 276 6.27 -24.01 -10.74
C ASN A 276 5.15 -23.11 -10.21
N LEU A 277 4.13 -22.81 -11.04
CA LEU A 277 2.94 -22.03 -10.69
C LEU A 277 1.84 -22.82 -9.99
#